data_AF-Q4N4Y5-F1
#
_entry.id   AF-Q4N4Y5-F1
#
_cell.length_a   1.000
_cell.length_b   1.000
_cell.length_c   1.000
_cell.angle_alpha   90.00
_cell.angle_beta   90.00
_cell.angle_gamma   90.00
#
_symmetry.space_group_name_H-M   'P 1'
#
loop_
_entity.id
_entity.type
_entity.pdbx_description
1 polymer ?
#
loop_
_entity_poly.entity_id
_entity_poly.type
_entity_poly.pdbx_seq_one_letter_code
_entity_poly.pdbx_strand_id
1 'polypeptide(L)'
;MSNVVRENVTVLYDRRLESRFGILFTYRYGLEYKLPKPINFKRRRLFNIFSPLNLSNDVVTIDTDKGWGCVLRSTQMAISQALMNLVLGPEFSVEQLEIRNRSPRNKKIDESILNLDTFEKLINGVVDLDEISAVSVILAQFYDDLNAVFSIYNFIIADYVLKTCTKFLHFGPTSAALCASKIINDSNLPIHSIAFPDGVFHISDVFSNYLFIHI
;
A
#
# COMPACT_ATOMS: atom_id res chain seq x y z
N MET A 1 -1.01 43.23 6.34
CA MET A 1 -1.72 42.39 7.33
C MET A 1 -2.61 41.45 6.55
N SER A 2 -2.23 40.17 6.44
CA SER A 2 -3.01 39.18 5.70
C SER A 2 -4.25 38.81 6.51
N ASN A 3 -5.42 38.96 5.91
CA ASN A 3 -6.68 38.48 6.46
C ASN A 3 -6.67 36.94 6.39
N VAL A 4 -6.23 36.31 7.47
CA VAL A 4 -6.40 34.86 7.66
C VAL A 4 -7.88 34.63 7.92
N VAL A 5 -8.61 34.28 6.86
CA VAL A 5 -9.97 33.76 6.96
C VAL A 5 -9.88 32.43 7.71
N ARG A 6 -10.24 32.42 8.99
CA ARG A 6 -10.39 31.18 9.76
C ARG A 6 -11.64 30.48 9.26
N GLU A 7 -11.47 29.52 8.34
CA GLU A 7 -12.56 28.61 7.99
C GLU A 7 -13.03 27.87 9.26
N ASN A 8 -14.36 27.74 9.40
CA ASN A 8 -14.99 27.12 10.56
C ASN A 8 -14.67 25.62 10.55
N VAL A 9 -14.27 25.07 11.70
CA VAL A 9 -13.93 23.65 11.88
C VAL A 9 -15.04 22.74 11.39
N THR A 10 -16.31 23.14 11.54
CA THR A 10 -17.46 22.39 11.04
C THR A 10 -17.48 22.29 9.52
N VAL A 11 -17.11 23.35 8.80
CA VAL A 11 -17.04 23.35 7.33
C VAL A 11 -15.90 22.46 6.83
N LEU A 12 -14.77 22.46 7.52
CA LEU A 12 -13.66 21.54 7.24
C LEU A 12 -14.04 20.09 7.56
N TYR A 13 -14.78 19.87 8.64
CA TYR A 13 -15.25 18.55 9.07
C TYR A 13 -16.30 17.99 8.09
N ASP A 14 -17.23 18.83 7.63
CA ASP A 14 -18.27 18.47 6.67
C ASP A 14 -17.67 18.21 5.28
N ARG A 15 -16.74 19.04 4.77
CA ARG A 15 -16.01 18.74 3.51
C ARG A 15 -15.27 17.40 3.57
N ARG A 16 -14.70 17.05 4.73
CA ARG A 16 -13.93 15.82 4.92
C ARG A 16 -14.83 14.58 5.13
N LEU A 17 -16.05 14.76 5.65
CA LEU A 17 -17.09 13.72 5.68
C LEU A 17 -17.85 13.62 4.36
N GLU A 18 -17.82 14.66 3.54
CA GLU A 18 -18.33 14.66 2.17
C GLU A 18 -17.34 14.02 1.19
N SER A 19 -16.03 14.03 1.46
CA SER A 19 -15.06 13.17 0.76
C SER A 19 -15.27 11.71 1.18
N ARG A 20 -16.35 11.09 0.70
CA ARG A 20 -16.83 9.77 1.12
C ARG A 20 -16.14 8.62 0.41
N PHE A 21 -15.21 8.92 -0.49
CA PHE A 21 -14.59 7.93 -1.34
C PHE A 21 -13.09 7.81 -1.07
N GLY A 22 -12.73 6.77 -0.32
CA GLY A 22 -11.36 6.25 -0.24
C GLY A 22 -11.22 5.05 -1.17
N ILE A 23 -10.00 4.82 -1.64
CA ILE A 23 -9.70 3.59 -2.38
C ILE A 23 -9.68 2.42 -1.41
N LEU A 24 -10.53 1.43 -1.69
CA LEU A 24 -10.68 0.25 -0.84
C LEU A 24 -9.94 -0.93 -1.45
N PHE A 25 -8.95 -1.44 -0.73
CA PHE A 25 -8.38 -2.75 -1.00
C PHE A 25 -9.11 -3.80 -0.16
N THR A 26 -9.61 -4.84 -0.81
CA THR A 26 -10.43 -5.90 -0.18
C THR A 26 -9.86 -7.27 -0.49
N TYR A 27 -10.37 -8.30 0.19
CA TYR A 27 -9.95 -9.68 -0.04
C TYR A 27 -10.12 -10.10 -1.50
N ARG A 28 -9.21 -10.96 -1.94
CA ARG A 28 -9.12 -11.52 -3.28
C ARG A 28 -8.98 -13.03 -3.24
N TYR A 29 -9.23 -13.63 -4.39
CA TYR A 29 -9.16 -15.06 -4.66
C TYR A 29 -8.40 -15.23 -5.98
N GLY A 30 -7.86 -16.43 -6.24
CA GLY A 30 -7.06 -16.67 -7.44
C GLY A 30 -5.66 -16.06 -7.37
N LEU A 31 -5.09 -15.92 -6.16
CA LEU A 31 -3.75 -15.34 -5.98
C LEU A 31 -2.65 -16.28 -6.48
N GLU A 32 -2.84 -17.59 -6.33
CA GLU A 32 -1.90 -18.64 -6.77
C GLU A 32 -0.44 -18.48 -6.30
N TYR A 33 -0.18 -17.76 -5.20
CA TYR A 33 1.18 -17.52 -4.72
C TYR A 33 1.81 -18.79 -4.18
N LYS A 34 3.01 -19.12 -4.69
CA LYS A 34 3.78 -20.31 -4.29
C LYS A 34 4.98 -19.88 -3.46
N LEU A 35 5.06 -20.39 -2.24
CA LEU A 35 6.11 -20.04 -1.27
C LEU A 35 6.73 -21.31 -0.68
N PRO A 36 8.03 -21.29 -0.35
CA PRO A 36 8.65 -22.38 0.39
C PRO A 36 8.02 -22.49 1.78
N LYS A 37 7.79 -23.73 2.23
CA LYS A 37 7.16 -24.00 3.52
C LYS A 37 7.97 -23.35 4.67
N PRO A 38 7.33 -22.58 5.57
CA PRO A 38 8.00 -22.03 6.73
C PRO A 38 8.48 -23.13 7.68
N ILE A 39 9.69 -22.97 8.24
CA ILE A 39 10.35 -23.95 9.13
C ILE A 39 9.48 -24.29 10.38
N ASN A 40 8.59 -23.39 10.80
CA ASN A 40 7.68 -23.57 11.95
C ASN A 40 6.20 -23.76 11.58
N PHE A 41 5.88 -24.21 10.37
CA PHE A 41 4.48 -24.38 9.94
C PHE A 41 3.77 -25.52 10.69
N LYS A 42 3.05 -25.19 11.77
CA LYS A 42 2.13 -26.10 12.46
C LYS A 42 0.72 -25.99 11.86
N ARG A 43 0.29 -27.04 11.16
CA ARG A 43 -1.06 -27.17 10.57
C ARG A 43 -2.11 -27.09 11.70
N ARG A 44 -3.00 -26.11 11.67
CA ARG A 44 -4.22 -26.18 12.49
C ARG A 44 -5.27 -27.01 11.76
N ARG A 45 -5.85 -27.98 12.44
CA ARG A 45 -7.21 -28.47 12.16
C ARG A 45 -8.19 -27.39 12.63
N LEU A 46 -8.34 -26.31 11.87
CA LEU A 46 -9.49 -25.43 12.03
C LEU A 46 -10.65 -26.05 11.25
N PHE A 47 -11.84 -26.05 11.85
CA PHE A 47 -13.07 -26.63 11.31
C PHE A 47 -13.22 -26.37 9.79
N ASN A 48 -13.50 -27.44 9.05
CA ASN A 48 -13.38 -27.68 7.59
C ASN A 48 -14.12 -26.73 6.61
N ILE A 49 -14.10 -25.40 6.77
CA ILE A 49 -14.82 -24.52 5.82
C ILE A 49 -13.93 -23.49 5.12
N PHE A 50 -12.76 -23.10 5.65
CA PHE A 50 -11.91 -22.08 5.02
C PHE A 50 -10.40 -22.29 5.28
N SER A 51 -9.79 -23.29 4.67
CA SER A 51 -8.32 -23.40 4.63
C SER A 51 -7.80 -22.75 3.34
N PRO A 52 -7.20 -21.54 3.38
CA PRO A 52 -6.73 -20.83 2.18
C PRO A 52 -5.44 -21.42 1.58
N LEU A 53 -4.97 -22.55 2.13
CA LEU A 53 -3.67 -23.14 1.85
C LEU A 53 -3.84 -24.51 1.20
N ASN A 54 -3.27 -24.66 0.00
CA ASN A 54 -3.04 -25.97 -0.60
C ASN A 54 -1.56 -26.34 -0.38
N LEU A 55 -1.30 -27.55 0.14
CA LEU A 55 0.03 -27.98 0.54
C LEU A 55 0.45 -29.18 -0.31
N SER A 56 1.46 -29.01 -1.14
CA SER A 56 2.12 -30.09 -1.87
C SER A 56 3.63 -29.95 -1.72
N ASN A 57 4.32 -31.06 -1.42
CA ASN A 57 5.78 -31.22 -1.44
C ASN A 57 6.60 -29.93 -1.19
N ASP A 58 6.64 -29.47 0.07
CA ASP A 58 7.41 -28.32 0.56
C ASP A 58 7.04 -26.93 0.04
N VAL A 59 5.99 -26.82 -0.76
CA VAL A 59 5.43 -25.55 -1.24
C VAL A 59 4.07 -25.30 -0.58
N VAL A 60 3.89 -24.08 -0.10
CA VAL A 60 2.61 -23.55 0.35
C VAL A 60 2.04 -22.72 -0.79
N THR A 61 0.87 -23.10 -1.29
CA THR A 61 0.10 -22.29 -2.23
C THR A 61 -0.94 -21.47 -1.47
N ILE A 62 -0.89 -20.14 -1.63
CA ILE A 62 -1.85 -19.20 -1.07
C ILE A 62 -2.74 -18.72 -2.22
N ASP A 63 -4.02 -19.06 -2.17
CA ASP A 63 -4.97 -18.70 -3.23
C ASP A 63 -5.87 -17.52 -2.84
N THR A 64 -5.97 -17.19 -1.55
CA THR A 64 -6.79 -16.10 -1.06
C THR A 64 -6.20 -15.47 0.19
N ASP A 65 -6.41 -14.18 0.35
CA ASP A 65 -6.11 -13.42 1.57
C ASP A 65 -7.29 -13.32 2.54
N LYS A 66 -8.42 -13.96 2.22
CA LYS A 66 -9.58 -13.99 3.12
C LYS A 66 -9.24 -14.69 4.45
N GLY A 67 -9.56 -14.02 5.54
CA GLY A 67 -9.38 -14.53 6.90
C GLY A 67 -8.01 -14.22 7.51
N TRP A 68 -7.10 -13.58 6.78
CA TRP A 68 -5.78 -13.20 7.31
C TRP A 68 -5.21 -11.89 6.75
N GLY A 69 -5.62 -11.46 5.54
CA GLY A 69 -5.04 -10.31 4.84
C GLY A 69 -5.57 -8.92 5.24
N CYS A 70 -6.52 -8.80 6.17
CA CYS A 70 -7.21 -7.52 6.43
C CYS A 70 -6.26 -6.39 6.83
N VAL A 71 -5.25 -6.70 7.65
CA VAL A 71 -4.26 -5.73 8.10
C VAL A 71 -3.37 -5.30 6.93
N LEU A 72 -3.02 -6.22 6.03
CA LEU A 72 -2.26 -5.89 4.82
C LEU A 72 -3.07 -5.00 3.88
N ARG A 73 -4.35 -5.32 3.63
CA ARG A 73 -5.24 -4.48 2.84
C ARG A 73 -5.39 -3.08 3.43
N SER A 74 -5.48 -2.97 4.75
CA SER A 74 -5.51 -1.68 5.46
C SER A 74 -4.20 -0.91 5.32
N THR A 75 -3.08 -1.62 5.34
CA THR A 75 -1.75 -1.03 5.12
C THR A 75 -1.59 -0.55 3.68
N GLN A 76 -2.06 -1.32 2.70
CA GLN A 76 -2.12 -0.90 1.28
C GLN A 76 -2.95 0.37 1.13
N MET A 77 -4.11 0.49 1.78
CA MET A 77 -4.95 1.71 1.77
C MET A 77 -4.19 2.92 2.33
N ALA A 78 -3.46 2.73 3.43
CA ALA A 78 -2.68 3.82 4.04
C ALA A 78 -1.53 4.28 3.11
N ILE A 79 -0.80 3.34 2.51
CA ILE A 79 0.30 3.66 1.58
C ILE A 79 -0.26 4.33 0.31
N SER A 80 -1.34 3.81 -0.28
CA SER A 80 -1.92 4.41 -1.49
C SER A 80 -2.35 5.85 -1.24
N GLN A 81 -2.95 6.13 -0.09
CA GLN A 81 -3.33 7.49 0.29
C GLN A 81 -2.10 8.39 0.47
N ALA A 82 -1.04 7.90 1.10
CA ALA A 82 0.21 8.65 1.26
C ALA A 82 0.84 8.99 -0.10
N LEU A 83 0.87 8.04 -1.03
CA LEU A 83 1.37 8.24 -2.40
C LEU A 83 0.52 9.24 -3.19
N MET A 84 -0.81 9.16 -3.07
CA MET A 84 -1.70 10.13 -3.72
C MET A 84 -1.50 11.53 -3.16
N ASN A 85 -1.37 11.68 -1.83
CA ASN A 85 -1.10 12.98 -1.23
C ASN A 85 0.25 13.55 -1.67
N LEU A 86 1.26 12.69 -1.86
CA LEU A 86 2.58 13.10 -2.33
C LEU A 86 2.54 13.60 -3.78
N VAL A 87 1.85 12.88 -4.67
CA VAL A 87 1.85 13.16 -6.12
C VAL A 87 0.81 14.20 -6.51
N LEU A 88 -0.40 14.12 -5.96
CA LEU A 88 -1.57 14.92 -6.35
C LEU A 88 -1.90 16.03 -5.35
N GLY A 89 -1.25 16.01 -4.18
CA GLY A 89 -1.48 16.97 -3.11
C GLY A 89 -2.60 16.55 -2.14
N PRO A 90 -2.65 17.17 -0.95
CA PRO A 90 -3.60 16.81 0.11
C PRO A 90 -5.06 17.19 -0.18
N GLU A 91 -5.29 18.10 -1.12
CA GLU A 91 -6.64 18.55 -1.53
C GLU A 91 -7.26 17.63 -2.59
N PHE A 92 -6.49 16.67 -3.13
CA PHE A 92 -6.99 15.74 -4.13
C PHE A 92 -8.12 14.87 -3.58
N SER A 93 -9.18 14.70 -4.37
CA SER A 93 -10.33 13.87 -4.04
C SER A 93 -10.67 12.91 -5.19
N VAL A 94 -10.63 11.61 -4.88
CA VAL A 94 -11.03 10.55 -5.82
C VAL A 94 -12.51 10.68 -6.21
N GLU A 95 -13.37 11.12 -5.28
CA GLU A 95 -14.78 11.36 -5.56
C GLU A 95 -14.98 12.48 -6.58
N GLN A 96 -14.28 13.61 -6.41
CA GLN A 96 -14.34 14.70 -7.37
C GLN A 96 -13.75 14.30 -8.72
N LEU A 97 -12.72 13.44 -8.72
CA LEU A 97 -12.17 12.85 -9.93
C LEU A 97 -13.23 11.98 -10.64
N GLU A 98 -13.95 11.12 -9.90
CA GLU A 98 -15.03 10.29 -10.46
C GLU A 98 -16.15 11.16 -11.03
N ILE A 99 -16.63 12.16 -10.28
CA ILE A 99 -17.71 13.06 -10.72
C ILE A 99 -17.33 13.80 -12.01
N ARG A 100 -16.11 14.34 -12.09
CA ARG A 100 -15.59 15.02 -13.30
C ARG A 100 -15.49 14.09 -14.51
N ASN A 101 -15.30 12.79 -14.27
CA ASN A 101 -15.08 11.79 -15.31
C ASN A 101 -16.25 10.83 -15.52
N ARG A 102 -17.41 11.08 -14.88
CA ARG A 102 -18.61 10.24 -14.96
C ARG A 102 -19.30 10.25 -16.33
N SER A 103 -18.98 11.24 -17.17
CA SER A 103 -19.44 11.29 -18.56
C SER A 103 -18.83 10.12 -19.33
N PRO A 104 -19.54 9.46 -20.28
CA PRO A 104 -19.03 8.30 -21.01
C PRO A 104 -17.97 8.74 -22.04
N ARG A 105 -16.80 9.16 -21.55
CA ARG A 105 -15.59 9.21 -22.35
C ARG A 105 -14.96 7.84 -22.21
N ASN A 106 -14.96 7.09 -23.29
CA ASN A 106 -14.13 5.89 -23.48
C ASN A 106 -12.64 6.26 -23.50
N LYS A 107 -12.15 7.06 -22.55
CA LYS A 107 -10.71 7.32 -22.41
C LYS A 107 -10.15 6.07 -21.74
N LYS A 108 -9.83 5.07 -22.56
CA LYS A 108 -9.15 3.87 -22.11
C LYS A 108 -7.78 4.34 -21.58
N ILE A 109 -7.48 4.01 -20.33
CA ILE A 109 -6.14 4.21 -19.79
C ILE A 109 -5.18 3.40 -20.65
N ASP A 110 -4.09 4.02 -21.08
CA ASP A 110 -3.04 3.32 -21.79
C ASP A 110 -2.36 2.35 -20.83
N GLU A 111 -2.59 1.05 -21.01
CA GLU A 111 -2.02 0.03 -20.13
C GLU A 111 -0.49 0.03 -20.16
N SER A 112 0.13 0.57 -21.22
CA SER A 112 1.59 0.65 -21.33
C SER A 112 2.23 1.56 -20.29
N ILE A 113 1.48 2.54 -19.74
CA ILE A 113 2.00 3.43 -18.70
C ILE A 113 1.93 2.82 -17.29
N LEU A 114 1.20 1.71 -17.09
CA LEU A 114 0.97 1.08 -15.78
C LEU A 114 2.12 0.18 -15.34
N ASN A 115 3.34 0.69 -15.41
CA ASN A 115 4.57 -0.03 -15.10
C ASN A 115 5.40 0.68 -14.02
N LEU A 116 6.40 -0.03 -13.48
CA LEU A 116 7.26 0.47 -12.40
C LEU A 116 8.08 1.71 -12.81
N ASP A 117 8.62 1.76 -14.03
CA ASP A 117 9.43 2.88 -14.51
C ASP A 117 8.61 4.17 -14.60
N THR A 118 7.37 4.12 -15.11
CA THR A 118 6.47 5.28 -15.10
C THR A 118 6.14 5.71 -13.67
N PHE A 119 5.90 4.76 -12.77
CA PHE A 119 5.62 5.04 -11.37
C PHE A 119 6.80 5.72 -10.67
N GLU A 120 8.02 5.23 -10.88
CA GLU A 120 9.25 5.86 -10.38
C GLU A 120 9.41 7.28 -10.92
N LYS A 121 9.22 7.49 -12.22
CA LYS A 121 9.27 8.84 -12.84
C LYS A 121 8.20 9.76 -12.27
N LEU A 122 7.01 9.25 -11.99
CA LEU A 122 5.88 10.02 -11.45
C LEU A 122 6.20 10.50 -10.02
N ILE A 123 6.67 9.62 -9.15
CA ILE A 123 7.02 10.00 -7.77
C ILE A 123 8.22 10.95 -7.74
N ASN A 124 9.19 10.79 -8.66
CA ASN A 124 10.31 11.73 -8.79
C ASN A 124 9.92 13.09 -9.41
N GLY A 125 8.66 13.29 -9.82
CA GLY A 125 8.22 14.52 -10.49
C GLY A 125 8.85 14.74 -11.86
N VAL A 126 9.37 13.67 -12.50
CA VAL A 126 10.02 13.71 -13.81
C VAL A 126 8.99 13.66 -14.94
N VAL A 127 7.85 13.02 -14.69
CA VAL A 127 6.70 12.97 -15.61
C VAL A 127 5.49 13.63 -14.97
N ASP A 128 4.81 14.47 -15.74
CA ASP A 128 3.53 15.05 -15.38
C ASP A 128 2.41 14.29 -16.09
N LEU A 129 1.46 13.77 -15.32
CA LEU A 129 0.34 12.96 -15.81
C LEU A 129 -0.97 13.60 -15.35
N ASP A 130 -2.01 13.49 -16.18
CA ASP A 130 -3.35 13.86 -15.72
C ASP A 130 -3.77 13.01 -14.51
N GLU A 131 -4.62 13.57 -13.64
CA GLU A 131 -4.99 12.97 -12.36
C GLU A 131 -5.47 11.49 -12.49
N ILE A 132 -6.18 11.13 -13.56
CA ILE A 132 -6.64 9.75 -13.78
C ILE A 132 -5.46 8.83 -14.05
N SER A 133 -4.58 9.26 -14.95
CA SER A 133 -3.37 8.52 -15.32
C SER A 133 -2.46 8.34 -14.10
N ALA A 134 -2.25 9.40 -13.31
CA ALA A 134 -1.45 9.36 -12.10
C ALA A 134 -2.04 8.39 -11.04
N VAL A 135 -3.34 8.47 -10.76
CA VAL A 135 -4.03 7.53 -9.86
C VAL A 135 -3.88 6.10 -10.36
N SER A 136 -4.04 5.87 -11.67
CA SER A 136 -3.97 4.53 -12.25
C SER A 136 -2.57 3.92 -12.13
N VAL A 137 -1.53 4.72 -12.38
CA VAL A 137 -0.12 4.30 -12.23
C VAL A 137 0.19 3.97 -10.78
N ILE A 138 -0.29 4.77 -9.82
CA ILE A 138 -0.15 4.48 -8.38
C ILE A 138 -0.86 3.17 -8.02
N LEU A 139 -2.11 3.00 -8.45
CA LEU A 139 -2.93 1.82 -8.14
C LEU A 139 -2.38 0.52 -8.73
N ALA A 140 -1.76 0.59 -9.91
CA ALA A 140 -1.12 -0.56 -10.54
C ALA A 140 -0.05 -1.19 -9.62
N GLN A 141 0.58 -0.40 -8.75
CA GLN A 141 1.57 -0.90 -7.79
C GLN A 141 0.96 -1.67 -6.61
N PHE A 142 -0.37 -1.75 -6.49
CA PHE A 142 -1.09 -2.49 -5.46
C PHE A 142 -1.84 -3.70 -6.00
N TYR A 143 -1.73 -3.97 -7.31
CA TYR A 143 -2.31 -5.17 -7.89
C TYR A 143 -1.77 -6.43 -7.21
N ASP A 144 -2.58 -7.48 -7.17
CA ASP A 144 -2.22 -8.78 -6.62
C ASP A 144 -1.29 -9.57 -7.56
N ASP A 145 -0.35 -8.86 -8.20
CA ASP A 145 0.66 -9.33 -9.14
C ASP A 145 2.04 -9.35 -8.46
N LEU A 146 2.90 -10.30 -8.83
CA LEU A 146 4.25 -10.43 -8.27
C LEU A 146 5.15 -9.23 -8.59
N ASN A 147 4.87 -8.52 -9.69
CA ASN A 147 5.66 -7.38 -10.16
C ASN A 147 5.22 -6.04 -9.53
N ALA A 148 4.03 -6.00 -8.93
CA ALA A 148 3.54 -4.80 -8.26
C ALA A 148 4.25 -4.60 -6.91
N VAL A 149 4.86 -3.43 -6.71
CA VAL A 149 5.73 -3.14 -5.56
C VAL A 149 5.05 -3.42 -4.22
N PHE A 150 3.81 -2.98 -4.07
CA PHE A 150 3.02 -3.08 -2.84
C PHE A 150 2.00 -4.22 -2.89
N SER A 151 2.23 -5.26 -3.70
CA SER A 151 1.38 -6.46 -3.74
C SER A 151 1.39 -7.20 -2.40
N ILE A 152 0.31 -7.95 -2.10
CA ILE A 152 0.27 -8.82 -0.92
C ILE A 152 1.44 -9.81 -0.92
N TYR A 153 1.85 -10.29 -2.10
CA TYR A 153 2.99 -11.18 -2.22
C TYR A 153 4.26 -10.56 -1.60
N ASN A 154 4.58 -9.31 -1.94
CA ASN A 154 5.77 -8.64 -1.41
C ASN A 154 5.69 -8.42 0.11
N PHE A 155 4.49 -8.21 0.67
CA PHE A 155 4.30 -8.21 2.13
C PHE A 155 4.62 -9.57 2.77
N ILE A 156 4.21 -10.68 2.14
CA ILE A 156 4.54 -12.02 2.64
C ILE A 156 6.05 -12.28 2.55
N ILE A 157 6.70 -11.87 1.46
CA ILE A 157 8.15 -12.01 1.30
C ILE A 157 8.90 -11.16 2.33
N ALA A 158 8.48 -9.91 2.54
CA ALA A 158 9.07 -9.04 3.56
C ALA A 158 8.96 -9.68 4.96
N ASP A 159 7.81 -10.26 5.31
CA ASP A 159 7.66 -11.00 6.57
C ASP A 159 8.53 -12.25 6.62
N TYR A 160 8.70 -12.97 5.51
CA TYR A 160 9.55 -14.15 5.46
C TYR A 160 11.01 -13.82 5.79
N VAL A 161 11.48 -12.66 5.33
CA VAL A 161 12.83 -12.15 5.60
C VAL A 161 12.94 -11.62 7.03
N LEU A 162 12.02 -10.76 7.45
CA LEU A 162 12.08 -10.07 8.74
C LEU A 162 11.60 -10.92 9.93
N LYS A 163 10.81 -11.96 9.65
CA LYS A 163 10.14 -12.83 10.64
C LYS A 163 9.33 -12.03 11.67
N THR A 164 8.56 -11.04 11.20
CA THR A 164 7.81 -10.14 12.09
C THR A 164 6.55 -10.78 12.65
N CYS A 165 5.94 -11.71 11.92
CA CYS A 165 4.75 -12.40 12.37
C CYS A 165 5.12 -13.55 13.31
N THR A 166 4.43 -13.63 14.44
CA THR A 166 4.59 -14.76 15.39
C THR A 166 4.14 -16.10 14.79
N LYS A 167 3.25 -16.04 13.79
CA LYS A 167 2.72 -17.18 13.03
C LYS A 167 2.57 -16.78 11.58
N PHE A 168 2.77 -17.74 10.68
CA PHE A 168 2.61 -17.52 9.24
C PHE A 168 1.25 -16.87 8.90
N LEU A 169 1.29 -15.78 8.13
CA LEU A 169 0.14 -14.99 7.69
C LEU A 169 -0.66 -14.29 8.81
N HIS A 170 -0.17 -14.28 10.06
CA HIS A 170 -0.84 -13.57 11.16
C HIS A 170 -0.26 -12.17 11.34
N PHE A 171 -0.52 -11.30 10.36
CA PHE A 171 -0.06 -9.92 10.40
C PHE A 171 -0.81 -9.11 11.47
N GLY A 172 -0.05 -8.49 12.37
CA GLY A 172 -0.53 -7.40 13.22
C GLY A 172 -0.12 -6.04 12.65
N PRO A 173 -0.61 -4.93 13.23
CA PRO A 173 -0.26 -3.58 12.76
C PRO A 173 1.25 -3.33 12.71
N THR A 174 1.99 -3.72 13.75
CA THR A 174 3.45 -3.58 13.81
C THR A 174 4.16 -4.41 12.74
N SER A 175 3.76 -5.68 12.56
CA SER A 175 4.32 -6.56 11.52
C SER A 175 4.11 -5.98 10.12
N ALA A 176 2.89 -5.50 9.83
CA ALA A 176 2.57 -4.89 8.55
C ALA A 176 3.34 -3.58 8.31
N ALA A 177 3.49 -2.74 9.34
CA ALA A 177 4.27 -1.50 9.25
C ALA A 177 5.76 -1.75 9.00
N LEU A 178 6.35 -2.74 9.67
CA LEU A 178 7.74 -3.15 9.44
C LEU A 178 7.94 -3.70 8.02
N CYS A 179 7.01 -4.55 7.55
CA CYS A 179 7.05 -5.06 6.18
C CYS A 179 6.90 -3.95 5.15
N ALA A 180 5.98 -3.00 5.36
CA ALA A 180 5.82 -1.83 4.51
C ALA A 180 7.09 -0.96 4.48
N SER A 181 7.69 -0.70 5.65
CA SER A 181 8.94 0.06 5.75
C SER A 181 10.08 -0.62 4.99
N LYS A 182 10.22 -1.95 5.12
CA LYS A 182 11.17 -2.72 4.32
C LYS A 182 10.91 -2.61 2.83
N ILE A 183 9.68 -2.82 2.37
CA ILE A 183 9.34 -2.75 0.93
C ILE A 183 9.67 -1.37 0.37
N ILE A 184 9.30 -0.30 1.09
CA ILE A 184 9.56 1.08 0.66
C ILE A 184 11.07 1.35 0.62
N ASN A 185 11.81 0.99 1.66
CA ASN A 185 13.24 1.32 1.74
C ASN A 185 14.11 0.42 0.84
N ASP A 186 13.66 -0.80 0.53
CA ASP A 186 14.33 -1.67 -0.45
C ASP A 186 13.97 -1.28 -1.89
N SER A 187 12.90 -0.51 -2.09
CA SER A 187 12.52 0.00 -3.41
C SER A 187 13.35 1.23 -3.79
N ASN A 188 13.60 1.44 -5.07
CA ASN A 188 14.32 2.62 -5.58
C ASN A 188 13.42 3.87 -5.64
N LEU A 189 12.43 3.96 -4.75
CA LEU A 189 11.52 5.10 -4.71
C LEU A 189 12.13 6.25 -3.91
N PRO A 190 11.86 7.52 -4.28
CA PRO A 190 12.36 8.70 -3.57
C PRO A 190 11.54 8.99 -2.31
N ILE A 191 11.08 7.94 -1.62
CA ILE A 191 10.35 8.00 -0.36
C ILE A 191 11.03 7.08 0.65
N HIS A 192 11.10 7.54 1.89
CA HIS A 192 11.62 6.74 2.99
C HIS A 192 10.51 6.46 3.99
N SER A 193 10.52 5.26 4.57
CA SER A 193 9.56 4.84 5.57
C SER A 193 10.26 4.37 6.84
N ILE A 194 9.75 4.80 8.00
CA ILE A 194 10.26 4.40 9.30
C ILE A 194 9.11 3.79 10.09
N ALA A 195 9.34 2.59 10.62
CA ALA A 195 8.42 1.95 11.56
C ALA A 195 9.08 1.90 12.95
N PHE A 196 8.33 2.28 13.99
CA PHE A 196 8.79 2.32 15.38
C PHE A 196 8.16 1.15 16.16
N PRO A 197 8.81 -0.03 16.20
CA PRO A 197 8.22 -1.24 16.80
C PRO A 197 8.13 -1.19 18.33
N ASP A 198 8.91 -0.33 18.98
CA ASP A 198 8.91 -0.09 20.43
C ASP A 198 7.83 0.93 20.86
N GLY A 199 7.14 1.55 19.90
CA GLY A 199 6.13 2.58 20.16
C GLY A 199 6.72 3.93 20.55
N VAL A 200 8.03 4.15 20.38
CA VAL A 200 8.71 5.41 20.70
C VAL A 200 9.20 6.08 19.43
N PHE A 201 8.90 7.36 19.27
CA PHE A 201 9.38 8.17 18.16
C PHE A 201 10.78 8.71 18.46
N HIS A 202 11.78 8.20 17.74
CA HIS A 202 13.16 8.69 17.84
C HIS A 202 13.39 9.73 16.76
N ILE A 203 13.44 11.01 17.16
CA ILE A 203 13.66 12.15 16.24
C ILE A 203 14.98 11.99 15.48
N SER A 204 16.00 11.42 16.12
CA SER A 204 17.29 11.12 15.48
C SER A 204 17.14 10.30 14.21
N ASP A 205 16.25 9.31 14.21
CA ASP A 205 16.11 8.35 13.11
C ASP A 205 15.37 8.97 11.92
N VAL A 206 14.54 9.99 12.19
CA VAL A 206 13.85 10.76 11.15
C VAL A 206 14.83 11.67 10.42
N PHE A 207 15.75 12.30 11.14
CA PHE A 207 16.68 13.28 10.57
C PHE A 207 18.06 12.73 10.20
N SER A 208 18.45 11.55 10.69
CA SER A 208 19.72 10.90 10.33
C SER A 208 19.86 10.67 8.83
N ASN A 209 18.74 10.42 8.14
CA ASN A 209 18.71 10.27 6.69
C ASN A 209 18.86 11.59 5.91
N TYR A 210 18.66 12.73 6.57
CA TYR A 210 18.90 14.06 5.97
C TYR A 210 20.31 14.58 6.23
N LEU A 211 20.96 14.15 7.32
CA LEU A 211 22.28 14.67 7.71
C LEU A 211 23.43 14.20 6.80
N PHE A 212 23.29 13.09 6.09
CA PHE A 212 24.32 12.58 5.16
C PHE A 212 24.34 13.27 3.79
N ILE A 213 23.42 14.19 3.52
CA ILE A 213 23.36 14.94 2.24
C ILE A 213 24.16 16.26 2.33
N HIS A 214 24.69 16.62 3.50
CA HIS A 214 25.38 17.91 3.73
C HIS A 214 26.77 17.81 4.38
N ILE A 215 27.52 16.73 4.16
CA ILE A 215 28.97 16.68 4.48
C ILE A 215 29.76 16.34 3.22
#